data_AF-A0A943Q096-F1
#
_entry.id   AF-A0A943Q096-F1
#
_cell.length_a   1.000
_cell.length_b   1.000
_cell.length_c   1.000
_cell.angle_alpha   90.00
_cell.angle_beta   90.00
_cell.angle_gamma   90.00
#
_symmetry.space_group_name_H-M   'P 1'
#
loop_
_entity.id
_entity.type
_entity.pdbx_description
1 polymer ?
#
loop_
_entity_poly.entity_id
_entity_poly.type
_entity_poly.pdbx_seq_one_letter_code
_entity_poly.pdbx_strand_id
1 'polypeptide(L)'
;MTLEEIREDLKEVRYYYTRKQAFDEAGRAVGVSKVVEKVRRYNEMVRSASPLLYDIYNGLYVRNLTQEGFSLELCCTPEYVQILNKRLLVFLQKEILKGGYSR
;
A
#
# COMPACT_ATOMS: atom_id res chain seq x y z
N MET A 1 -10.22 12.18 0.95
CA MET A 1 -9.28 11.61 -0.04
C MET A 1 -10.06 10.72 -0.99
N THR A 2 -9.88 10.92 -2.29
CA THR A 2 -10.51 10.16 -3.36
C THR A 2 -9.78 8.83 -3.58
N LEU A 3 -10.40 7.89 -4.31
CA LEU A 3 -9.73 6.65 -4.67
C LEU A 3 -8.53 6.87 -5.59
N GLU A 4 -8.54 7.94 -6.40
CA GLU A 4 -7.43 8.25 -7.30
C GLU A 4 -6.21 8.76 -6.53
N GLU A 5 -6.42 9.66 -5.56
CA GLU A 5 -5.36 10.10 -4.66
C GLU A 5 -4.73 8.92 -3.89
N ILE A 6 -5.54 7.96 -3.45
CA ILE A 6 -5.04 6.73 -2.81
C ILE A 6 -4.20 5.89 -3.79
N ARG A 7 -4.60 5.80 -5.07
CA ARG A 7 -3.81 5.07 -6.08
C ARG A 7 -2.45 5.72 -6.29
N GLU A 8 -2.39 7.04 -6.38
CA GLU A 8 -1.12 7.77 -6.51
C GLU A 8 -0.22 7.56 -5.29
N ASP A 9 -0.78 7.67 -4.09
CA ASP A 9 -0.05 7.37 -2.86
C ASP A 9 0.51 5.94 -2.86
N LEU A 10 -0.28 4.95 -3.28
CA LEU A 10 0.14 3.56 -3.32
C LEU A 10 1.22 3.30 -4.39
N LYS A 11 1.29 4.09 -5.47
CA LYS A 11 2.42 4.05 -6.42
C LYS A 11 3.71 4.50 -5.73
N GLU A 12 3.66 5.55 -4.92
CA GLU A 12 4.82 5.99 -4.15
C GLU A 12 5.23 4.99 -3.07
N VAL A 13 4.27 4.39 -2.36
CA VAL A 13 4.52 3.31 -1.40
C VAL A 13 5.24 2.15 -2.09
N ARG A 14 4.75 1.73 -3.25
CA ARG A 14 5.38 0.68 -4.07
C ARG A 14 6.80 1.05 -4.45
N TYR A 15 7.01 2.28 -4.91
CA TYR A 15 8.33 2.78 -5.29
C TYR A 15 9.30 2.85 -4.11
N TYR A 16 8.83 3.23 -2.92
CA TYR A 16 9.66 3.20 -1.72
C TYR A 16 10.17 1.78 -1.46
N TYR A 17 9.31 0.75 -1.50
CA TYR A 17 9.74 -0.61 -1.21
C TYR A 17 10.69 -1.19 -2.27
N THR A 18 10.57 -0.81 -3.54
CA THR A 18 11.55 -1.22 -4.58
C THR A 18 12.92 -0.58 -4.40
N ARG A 19 13.00 0.54 -3.67
CA ARG A 19 14.22 1.33 -3.44
C ARG A 19 14.52 1.53 -1.95
N LYS A 20 13.99 0.67 -1.08
CA LYS A 20 13.97 0.89 0.37
C LYS A 20 15.35 1.21 0.94
N GLN A 21 16.35 0.40 0.59
CA GLN A 21 17.72 0.62 1.04
C GLN A 21 18.27 1.99 0.62
N ALA A 22 18.03 2.42 -0.61
CA ALA A 22 18.50 3.71 -1.11
C ALA A 22 17.83 4.89 -0.38
N PHE A 23 16.54 4.78 -0.06
CA PHE A 23 15.85 5.79 0.76
C PHE A 23 16.36 5.81 2.20
N ASP A 24 16.56 4.64 2.81
CA ASP A 24 17.08 4.50 4.18
C ASP A 24 18.51 5.06 4.29
N GLU A 25 19.32 4.93 3.24
CA GLU A 25 20.67 5.51 3.12
C GLU A 25 20.64 7.02 2.89
N ALA A 26 19.90 7.49 1.88
CA ALA A 26 19.79 8.91 1.57
C ALA A 26 19.21 9.71 2.73
N GLY A 27 18.29 9.11 3.50
CA GLY A 27 17.70 9.73 4.69
C GLY A 27 18.72 10.19 5.74
N ARG A 28 19.92 9.58 5.77
CA ARG A 28 21.01 9.98 6.67
C ARG A 28 21.78 11.22 6.17
N ALA A 29 21.73 11.52 4.88
CA ALA A 29 22.45 12.63 4.27
C ALA A 29 21.55 13.85 4.03
N VAL A 30 20.35 13.64 3.47
CA VAL A 30 19.44 14.73 3.05
C VAL A 30 18.19 14.85 3.91
N GLY A 31 18.04 14.00 4.93
CA GLY A 31 16.85 13.91 5.77
C GLY A 31 15.80 12.93 5.24
N VAL A 32 14.91 12.49 6.13
CA VAL A 32 13.88 11.48 5.83
C VAL A 32 12.88 12.03 4.80
N SER A 33 12.69 11.29 3.69
CA SER A 33 11.71 11.66 2.66
C SER A 33 10.27 11.56 3.18
N LYS A 34 9.39 12.46 2.73
CA LYS A 34 7.95 12.43 3.01
C LYS A 34 7.27 11.11 2.63
N VAL A 35 7.83 10.37 1.66
CA VAL A 35 7.32 9.05 1.29
C VAL A 35 7.41 8.05 2.45
N VAL A 36 8.38 8.20 3.35
CA VAL A 36 8.55 7.30 4.51
C VAL A 36 7.40 7.48 5.50
N GLU A 37 6.95 8.72 5.74
CA GLU A 37 5.76 9.00 6.57
C GLU A 37 4.49 8.45 5.92
N LYS A 38 4.37 8.62 4.60
CA LYS A 38 3.26 8.05 3.81
C LYS A 38 3.21 6.53 3.96
N VAL A 39 4.33 5.84 3.75
CA VAL A 39 4.44 4.38 3.91
C VAL A 39 4.03 3.94 5.31
N ARG A 40 4.50 4.63 6.36
CA ARG A 40 4.12 4.32 7.75
C ARG A 40 2.61 4.40 7.96
N ARG A 41 1.97 5.48 7.49
CA ARG A 41 0.52 5.67 7.61
C ARG A 41 -0.27 4.55 6.92
N TYR A 42 0.12 4.17 5.69
CA TYR A 42 -0.56 3.08 4.98
C TYR A 42 -0.34 1.72 5.65
N ASN A 43 0.90 1.44 6.08
CA ASN A 43 1.19 0.23 6.85
C ASN A 43 0.32 0.15 8.12
N GLU A 44 0.18 1.25 8.86
CA GLU A 44 -0.65 1.33 10.07
C GLU A 44 -2.12 1.01 9.80
N MET A 45 -2.71 1.58 8.74
CA MET A 45 -4.10 1.29 8.39
C MET A 45 -4.32 -0.18 8.01
N VAL A 46 -3.34 -0.80 7.33
CA VAL A 46 -3.47 -2.19 6.87
C VAL A 46 -3.21 -3.20 7.99
N ARG A 47 -2.50 -2.83 9.07
CA ARG A 47 -2.26 -3.71 10.23
C ARG A 47 -3.54 -4.21 10.89
N SER A 48 -4.63 -3.45 10.83
CA SER A 48 -5.94 -3.83 11.37
C SER A 48 -6.91 -4.34 10.30
N ALA A 49 -6.45 -4.52 9.06
CA ALA A 49 -7.29 -5.04 7.98
C ALA A 49 -7.55 -6.54 8.14
N SER A 50 -8.51 -7.07 7.37
CA SER A 50 -8.67 -8.53 7.29
C SER A 50 -7.43 -9.18 6.66
N PRO A 51 -7.15 -10.47 6.95
CA PRO A 51 -5.95 -11.15 6.42
C PRO A 51 -5.81 -11.03 4.90
N LEU A 52 -6.92 -11.12 4.17
CA LEU A 52 -6.93 -11.01 2.70
C LEU A 52 -6.54 -9.61 2.20
N LEU A 53 -6.97 -8.55 2.89
CA LEU A 53 -6.61 -7.17 2.54
C LEU A 53 -5.17 -6.84 2.93
N TYR A 54 -4.70 -7.39 4.04
CA TYR A 54 -3.30 -7.32 4.44
C TYR A 54 -2.41 -7.98 3.38
N ASP A 55 -2.77 -9.19 2.96
CA ASP A 55 -1.95 -9.98 2.05
C ASP A 55 -1.86 -9.36 0.65
N ILE A 56 -2.97 -8.84 0.10
CA ILE A 56 -2.90 -8.15 -1.19
C ILE A 56 -2.10 -6.84 -1.12
N TYR A 57 -2.17 -6.11 0.00
CA TYR A 57 -1.33 -4.92 0.18
C TYR A 57 0.15 -5.30 0.18
N ASN A 58 0.49 -6.34 0.94
CA ASN A 58 1.83 -6.89 1.02
C ASN A 58 2.33 -7.38 -0.36
N GLY A 59 1.54 -8.18 -1.08
CA GLY A 59 1.90 -8.72 -2.39
C GLY A 59 2.15 -7.62 -3.43
N LEU A 60 1.18 -6.72 -3.63
CA LEU A 60 1.25 -5.75 -4.72
C LEU A 60 2.17 -4.55 -4.42
N TYR A 61 2.18 -4.06 -3.17
CA TYR A 61 2.82 -2.79 -2.83
C TYR A 61 4.12 -2.95 -2.04
N VAL A 62 4.23 -3.96 -1.17
CA VAL A 62 5.46 -4.19 -0.39
C VAL A 62 6.44 -5.08 -1.16
N ARG A 63 5.94 -6.19 -1.70
CA ARG A 63 6.71 -7.18 -2.46
C ARG A 63 6.79 -6.86 -3.95
N ASN A 64 6.14 -5.78 -4.39
CA ASN A 64 6.19 -5.26 -5.76
C ASN A 64 5.72 -6.26 -6.85
N LEU A 65 4.89 -7.24 -6.50
CA LEU A 65 4.38 -8.21 -7.48
C LEU A 65 3.44 -7.54 -8.48
N THR A 66 3.38 -8.08 -9.70
CA THR A 66 2.27 -7.79 -10.62
C THR A 66 1.00 -8.48 -10.13
N GLN A 67 -0.15 -8.05 -10.63
CA GLN A 67 -1.41 -8.74 -10.32
C GLN A 67 -1.40 -10.19 -10.81
N GLU A 68 -0.74 -10.47 -11.94
CA GLU A 68 -0.55 -11.84 -12.45
C GLU A 68 0.37 -12.64 -11.53
N GLY A 69 1.50 -12.06 -11.09
CA GLY A 69 2.42 -12.73 -10.19
C GLY A 69 1.75 -13.09 -8.86
N PHE A 70 0.96 -12.17 -8.29
CA PHE A 70 0.23 -12.43 -7.06
C PHE A 70 -0.94 -13.40 -7.25
N SER A 71 -1.62 -13.39 -8.40
CA SER A 71 -2.71 -14.34 -8.67
C SER A 71 -2.20 -15.78 -8.74
N LEU A 72 -0.99 -15.99 -9.27
CA LEU A 72 -0.33 -17.30 -9.27
C LEU A 72 -0.03 -17.79 -7.85
N GLU A 73 0.44 -16.93 -6.95
CA GLU A 73 0.69 -17.30 -5.55
C GLU A 73 -0.59 -17.70 -4.80
N LEU A 74 -1.70 -17.02 -5.09
CA LEU A 74 -3.00 -17.30 -4.50
C LEU A 74 -3.81 -18.38 -5.22
N CYS A 75 -3.29 -18.98 -6.29
CA CYS A 75 -4.00 -19.92 -7.14
C CYS A 75 -5.38 -19.39 -7.61
N CYS A 76 -5.44 -18.10 -7.96
CA CYS A 76 -6.67 -17.43 -8.41
C CYS A 76 -6.45 -16.70 -9.74
N THR A 77 -7.49 -16.04 -10.25
CA THR A 77 -7.39 -15.29 -11.50
C THR A 77 -6.93 -13.84 -11.26
N PRO A 78 -6.27 -13.19 -12.23
CA PRO A 78 -5.92 -11.77 -12.13
C PRO A 78 -7.12 -10.86 -11.87
N GLU A 79 -8.29 -11.19 -12.40
CA GLU A 79 -9.54 -10.43 -12.17
C GLU A 79 -9.98 -10.50 -10.70
N TYR A 80 -9.76 -11.63 -10.03
CA TYR A 80 -10.02 -11.72 -8.60
C TYR A 80 -9.08 -10.79 -7.81
N VAL A 81 -7.79 -10.73 -8.19
CA VAL A 81 -6.83 -9.78 -7.61
C VAL A 81 -7.27 -8.32 -7.86
N GLN A 82 -7.82 -7.99 -9.04
CA GLN A 82 -8.37 -6.65 -9.31
C GLN A 82 -9.53 -6.30 -8.37
N ILE A 83 -10.44 -7.26 -8.12
CA ILE A 83 -11.57 -7.09 -7.19
C ILE A 83 -11.03 -6.86 -5.77
N LEU A 84 -10.07 -7.67 -5.33
CA LEU A 84 -9.44 -7.51 -4.02
C LEU A 84 -8.73 -6.16 -3.89
N ASN A 85 -8.04 -5.71 -4.95
CA ASN A 85 -7.37 -4.41 -4.95
C ASN A 85 -8.40 -3.27 -4.84
N LYS A 86 -9.52 -3.36 -5.56
CA LYS A 86 -10.62 -2.39 -5.41
C LYS A 86 -11.17 -2.38 -3.98
N ARG A 87 -11.30 -3.54 -3.33
CA ARG A 87 -11.74 -3.65 -1.93
C ARG A 87 -10.72 -3.01 -0.97
N LEU A 88 -9.42 -3.21 -1.21
CA LEU A 88 -8.36 -2.56 -0.46
C LEU A 88 -8.45 -1.03 -0.57
N LEU A 89 -8.64 -0.47 -1.77
CA LEU A 89 -8.79 0.97 -1.96
C LEU A 89 -9.98 1.54 -1.18
N VAL A 90 -11.13 0.86 -1.20
CA VAL A 90 -12.31 1.25 -0.43
C VAL A 90 -12.07 1.15 1.08
N PHE A 91 -11.37 0.12 1.53
CA PHE A 91 -10.97 -0.01 2.94
C PHE A 91 -10.07 1.15 3.38
N LEU A 92 -9.01 1.43 2.63
CA LEU A 92 -8.08 2.53 2.91
C LEU A 92 -8.79 3.89 2.95
N GLN A 93 -9.71 4.12 2.01
CA GLN A 93 -10.52 5.34 2.01
C GLN A 93 -11.33 5.48 3.30
N LYS A 94 -11.97 4.39 3.77
CA LYS A 94 -12.74 4.39 5.02
C LYS A 94 -11.86 4.68 6.23
N GLU A 95 -10.69 4.06 6.34
CA GLU A 95 -9.76 4.29 7.45
C GLU A 95 -9.24 5.73 7.47
N ILE A 96 -8.93 6.29 6.30
CA ILE A 96 -8.51 7.70 6.18
C ILE A 96 -9.61 8.66 6.63
N LEU A 97 -10.86 8.38 6.26
CA LEU A 97 -12.00 9.20 6.67
C LEU A 97 -12.26 9.08 8.17
N LYS A 98 -12.18 7.88 8.76
CA LYS A 98 -12.30 7.68 10.21
C LYS A 98 -11.25 8.46 11.00
N GLY A 99 -9.97 8.38 10.61
CA GLY A 99 -8.88 9.11 11.26
C GLY A 99 -8.94 10.63 11.08
N GLY A 100 -9.74 11.13 10.13
CA GLY A 100 -10.01 12.55 9.95
C GLY A 100 -11.01 13.14 10.95
N TYR A 101 -11.82 12.31 11.62
CA TYR A 101 -12.78 12.73 12.66
C TYR A 101 -12.22 12.67 14.08
N SER A 102 -10.99 12.19 14.26
CA SER A 102 -10.31 12.09 15.57
C SER A 102 -9.27 13.20 15.81
N ARG A 103 -9.46 14.37 15.20
CA ARG A 103 -8.63 15.56 15.43
C ARG A 103 -9.47 16.70 16.00
#